data_AF-A0A815QEE0-F1
#
_entry.id   AF-A0A815QEE0-F1
#
_cell.length_a   1.000
_cell.length_b   1.000
_cell.length_c   1.000
_cell.angle_alpha   90.00
_cell.angle_beta   90.00
_cell.angle_gamma   90.00
#
_symmetry.space_group_name_H-M   'P 1'
#
loop_
_entity.id
_entity.type
_entity.pdbx_description
1 polymer ?
#
loop_
_entity_poly.entity_id
_entity_poly.type
_entity_poly.pdbx_seq_one_letter_code
_entity_poly.pdbx_strand_id
1 'polypeptide(L)'
;KYFRHELDRLKENIRGEHLAVHVRRNHVFEDSYRELSRRTPEDWKHRFYIVFDDEEGQDPGGRLREWYSLITRSMFDSNYALFMIIPGDRVTYMPSPSSHINTNHSQYFKFIGRITAKAIFDNKYMNCYFTRSFYKNILGIPVCYTDMESVDLQCYKKLVMLLQNDIEQLDLDLTFSLDASEFGENKVIELLPNGSRIVVTNENKYEYIRLVCQEKLIGCIKQQINSFLDGFYDIIPKSLISIFNEQELELLISG
;
A
#
# COMPACT_ATOMS: atom_id res chain seq x y z
N LYS A 1 5.10 22.11 6.25
CA LYS A 1 6.29 23.00 6.09
C LYS A 1 7.60 22.28 6.42
N TYR A 2 7.75 21.70 7.63
CA TYR A 2 8.95 20.93 8.03
C TYR A 2 9.29 19.80 7.06
N PHE A 3 8.33 18.93 6.73
CA PHE A 3 8.53 17.82 5.79
C PHE A 3 9.12 18.25 4.44
N ARG A 4 8.58 19.33 3.86
CA ARG A 4 9.05 19.88 2.58
C ARG A 4 10.48 20.40 2.68
N HIS A 5 10.80 21.09 3.77
CA HIS A 5 12.17 21.55 4.02
C HIS A 5 13.17 20.40 4.07
N GLU A 6 12.86 19.31 4.80
CA GLU A 6 13.75 18.14 4.86
C GLU A 6 13.86 17.42 3.51
N LEU A 7 12.76 17.32 2.74
CA LEU A 7 12.84 16.79 1.36
C LEU A 7 13.72 17.67 0.45
N ASP A 8 13.68 18.98 0.59
CA ASP A 8 14.51 19.88 -0.21
C ASP A 8 15.99 19.74 0.16
N ARG A 9 16.31 19.50 1.44
CA ARG A 9 17.69 19.15 1.86
C ARG A 9 18.18 17.84 1.24
N LEU A 10 17.30 16.86 1.05
CA LEU A 10 17.64 15.65 0.29
C LEU A 10 17.90 15.93 -1.19
N LYS A 11 17.38 17.04 -1.74
CA LYS A 11 17.62 17.49 -3.11
C LYS A 11 18.90 18.30 -3.29
N GLU A 12 19.40 18.97 -2.26
CA GLU A 12 20.58 19.86 -2.33
C GLU A 12 21.84 19.16 -2.88
N ASN A 13 21.97 17.84 -2.65
CA ASN A 13 23.09 17.04 -3.13
C ASN A 13 22.88 16.40 -4.50
N ILE A 14 21.71 16.58 -5.13
CA ILE A 14 21.41 16.02 -6.44
C ILE A 14 21.98 16.94 -7.50
N ARG A 15 23.17 16.59 -8.00
CA ARG A 15 23.80 17.24 -9.15
C ARG A 15 23.58 16.35 -10.37
N GLY A 16 22.83 16.81 -11.36
CA GLY A 16 22.61 16.02 -12.58
C GLY A 16 21.58 16.62 -13.54
N GLU A 17 21.63 16.10 -14.77
CA GLU A 17 20.69 16.41 -15.84
C GLU A 17 19.31 15.79 -15.58
N HIS A 18 18.29 16.27 -16.28
CA HIS A 18 16.96 15.68 -16.23
C HIS A 18 16.99 14.24 -16.77
N LEU A 19 16.31 13.32 -16.09
CA LEU A 19 16.20 11.93 -16.55
C LEU A 19 15.07 11.84 -17.58
N ALA A 20 15.42 11.63 -18.85
CA ALA A 20 14.43 11.38 -19.89
C ALA A 20 13.74 10.03 -19.68
N VAL A 21 12.42 10.00 -19.82
CA VAL A 21 11.59 8.80 -19.71
C VAL A 21 10.75 8.69 -20.98
N HIS A 22 11.14 7.76 -21.84
CA HIS A 22 10.48 7.50 -23.13
C HIS A 22 9.36 6.49 -22.95
N VAL A 23 8.15 6.85 -23.37
CA VAL A 23 6.96 6.03 -23.17
C VAL A 23 6.01 6.13 -24.34
N ARG A 24 5.34 5.03 -24.70
CA ARG A 24 4.19 5.08 -25.60
C ARG A 24 2.94 5.32 -24.76
N ARG A 25 2.08 6.25 -25.18
CA ARG A 25 0.86 6.64 -24.45
C ARG A 25 -0.01 5.46 -24.01
N ASN A 26 -0.17 4.46 -24.90
CA ASN A 26 -1.01 3.28 -24.65
C ASN A 26 -0.32 2.17 -23.84
N HIS A 27 0.98 2.30 -23.54
CA HIS A 27 1.78 1.33 -22.77
C HIS A 27 2.57 2.04 -21.65
N VAL A 28 1.99 3.12 -21.11
CA VAL A 28 2.69 4.04 -20.19
C VAL A 28 3.26 3.31 -18.98
N PHE A 29 2.55 2.30 -18.46
CA PHE A 29 2.95 1.60 -17.24
C PHE A 29 4.13 0.68 -17.51
N GLU A 30 4.04 -0.17 -18.54
CA GLU A 30 5.09 -1.13 -18.89
C GLU A 30 6.35 -0.45 -19.41
N ASP A 31 6.20 0.61 -20.22
CA ASP A 31 7.35 1.37 -20.72
C ASP A 31 8.02 2.16 -19.57
N SER A 32 7.24 2.80 -18.68
CA SER A 32 7.81 3.45 -17.49
C SER A 32 8.51 2.46 -16.57
N TYR A 33 7.93 1.28 -16.37
CA TYR A 33 8.57 0.22 -15.60
C TYR A 33 9.89 -0.22 -16.25
N ARG A 34 9.92 -0.42 -17.57
CA ARG A 34 11.14 -0.81 -18.30
C ARG A 34 12.25 0.24 -18.14
N GLU A 35 11.91 1.51 -18.26
CA GLU A 35 12.87 2.63 -18.18
C GLU A 35 13.40 2.89 -16.76
N LEU A 36 12.53 2.74 -15.75
CA LEU A 36 12.79 3.25 -14.40
C LEU A 36 13.05 2.17 -13.34
N SER A 37 12.56 0.93 -13.52
CA SER A 37 12.63 -0.11 -12.48
C SER A 37 14.05 -0.46 -12.05
N ARG A 38 15.00 -0.43 -13.00
CA ARG A 38 16.42 -0.75 -12.75
C ARG A 38 17.25 0.43 -12.27
N ARG A 39 16.67 1.63 -12.23
CA ARG A 39 17.36 2.85 -11.79
C ARG A 39 17.60 2.81 -10.27
N THR A 40 18.68 3.45 -9.85
CA THR A 40 19.06 3.53 -8.44
C THR A 40 18.16 4.50 -7.68
N PRO A 41 18.03 4.39 -6.34
CA PRO A 41 17.30 5.37 -5.54
C PRO A 41 17.74 6.82 -5.79
N GLU A 42 19.02 7.05 -6.06
CA GLU A 42 19.59 8.36 -6.39
C GLU A 42 19.09 8.88 -7.75
N ASP A 43 19.03 8.02 -8.77
CA ASP A 43 18.47 8.37 -10.09
C ASP A 43 17.00 8.81 -9.97
N TRP A 44 16.23 8.14 -9.13
CA TRP A 44 14.81 8.44 -8.89
C TRP A 44 14.57 9.81 -8.26
N LYS A 45 15.57 10.39 -7.60
CA LYS A 45 15.45 11.73 -7.02
C LYS A 45 15.68 12.84 -8.06
N HIS A 46 16.22 12.52 -9.25
CA HIS A 46 16.33 13.46 -10.36
C HIS A 46 14.96 13.84 -10.90
N ARG A 47 14.86 15.00 -11.54
CA ARG A 47 13.63 15.43 -12.20
C ARG A 47 13.43 14.63 -13.49
N PHE A 48 12.24 14.05 -13.64
CA PHE A 48 11.87 13.33 -14.85
C PHE A 48 11.45 14.28 -15.97
N TYR A 49 11.89 13.96 -17.18
CA TYR A 49 11.48 14.61 -18.42
C TYR A 49 10.76 13.59 -19.28
N ILE A 50 9.44 13.71 -19.37
CA ILE A 50 8.61 12.71 -20.07
C ILE A 50 8.61 12.98 -21.57
N VAL A 51 8.91 11.94 -22.34
CA VAL A 51 8.83 11.92 -23.79
C VAL A 51 7.78 10.87 -24.18
N PHE A 52 6.59 11.32 -24.59
CA PHE A 52 5.69 10.44 -25.32
C PHE A 52 6.19 10.27 -26.75
N ASP A 53 6.42 9.02 -27.14
CA ASP A 53 6.90 8.67 -28.47
C ASP A 53 5.90 9.13 -29.55
N ASP A 54 6.42 9.58 -30.69
CA ASP A 54 5.66 10.10 -31.83
C ASP A 54 4.77 11.34 -31.53
N GLU A 55 4.98 12.00 -30.39
CA GLU A 55 4.27 13.22 -30.00
C GLU A 55 5.23 14.39 -29.81
N GLU A 56 4.98 15.50 -30.52
CA GLU A 56 5.65 16.77 -30.28
C GLU A 56 5.22 17.34 -28.92
N GLY A 57 6.19 17.65 -28.06
CA GLY A 57 5.94 18.18 -26.72
C GLY A 57 6.67 19.49 -26.48
N GLN A 58 5.92 20.57 -26.23
CA GLN A 58 6.49 21.90 -25.93
C GLN A 58 6.45 22.27 -24.44
N ASP A 59 5.57 21.64 -23.63
CA ASP A 59 5.43 21.89 -22.19
C ASP A 59 5.89 20.68 -21.36
N PRO A 60 7.14 20.67 -20.86
CA PRO A 60 7.67 19.60 -20.02
C PRO A 60 6.89 19.43 -18.70
N GLY A 61 6.31 20.51 -18.17
CA GLY A 61 5.53 20.49 -16.93
C GLY A 61 4.17 19.82 -17.12
N GLY A 62 3.50 20.14 -18.23
CA GLY A 62 2.25 19.52 -18.65
C GLY A 62 2.40 18.01 -18.89
N ARG A 63 3.44 17.59 -19.61
CA ARG A 63 3.69 16.16 -19.89
C ARG A 63 3.98 15.35 -18.62
N LEU A 64 4.73 15.91 -17.67
CA LEU A 64 4.96 15.24 -16.38
C LEU A 64 3.65 15.05 -15.61
N ARG A 65 2.78 16.08 -15.58
CA ARG A 65 1.48 15.99 -14.90
C ARG A 65 0.57 14.95 -15.58
N GLU A 66 0.54 14.95 -16.91
CA GLU A 66 -0.21 13.98 -17.69
C GLU A 66 0.29 12.55 -17.44
N TRP A 67 1.61 12.33 -17.44
CA TRP A 67 2.20 11.04 -17.13
C TRP A 67 1.80 10.52 -15.76
N TYR A 68 1.83 11.37 -14.71
CA TYR A 68 1.34 10.98 -13.38
C TYR A 68 -0.14 10.57 -13.41
N SER A 69 -0.98 11.27 -14.18
CA SER A 69 -2.39 10.91 -14.32
C SER A 69 -2.56 9.55 -15.00
N LEU A 70 -1.88 9.32 -16.11
CA LEU A 70 -1.94 8.07 -16.87
C LEU A 70 -1.39 6.89 -16.07
N ILE A 71 -0.21 7.04 -15.47
CA ILE A 71 0.40 5.94 -14.70
C ILE A 71 -0.42 5.62 -13.46
N THR A 72 -0.96 6.62 -12.75
CA THR A 72 -1.86 6.38 -11.60
C THR A 72 -3.06 5.55 -12.03
N ARG A 73 -3.70 5.88 -13.16
CA ARG A 73 -4.82 5.09 -13.69
C ARG A 73 -4.40 3.65 -14.02
N SER A 74 -3.25 3.46 -14.66
CA SER A 74 -2.77 2.13 -15.05
C SER A 74 -2.41 1.24 -13.86
N MET A 75 -1.98 1.80 -12.71
CA MET A 75 -1.70 1.01 -11.50
C MET A 75 -2.91 0.21 -11.00
N PHE A 76 -4.11 0.74 -11.23
CA PHE A 76 -5.38 0.14 -10.80
C PHE A 76 -6.11 -0.59 -11.94
N ASP A 77 -5.45 -0.82 -13.07
CA ASP A 77 -6.00 -1.65 -14.13
C ASP A 77 -6.07 -3.12 -13.67
N SER A 78 -7.28 -3.69 -13.75
CA SER A 78 -7.57 -5.07 -13.39
C SER A 78 -6.72 -6.10 -14.14
N ASN A 79 -6.22 -5.76 -15.33
CA ASN A 79 -5.37 -6.64 -16.14
C ASN A 79 -4.03 -6.96 -15.45
N TYR A 80 -3.53 -6.10 -14.56
CA TYR A 80 -2.30 -6.39 -13.81
C TYR A 80 -2.55 -7.20 -12.54
N ALA A 81 -3.81 -7.30 -12.10
CA ALA A 81 -4.22 -7.96 -10.86
C ALA A 81 -3.50 -7.44 -9.59
N LEU A 82 -2.98 -6.21 -9.59
CA LEU A 82 -2.18 -5.67 -8.49
C LEU A 82 -3.04 -5.16 -7.35
N PHE A 83 -4.05 -4.34 -7.64
CA PHE A 83 -4.95 -3.78 -6.64
C PHE A 83 -6.38 -4.23 -6.89
N MET A 84 -7.18 -4.21 -5.84
CA MET A 84 -8.62 -4.43 -5.90
C MET A 84 -9.36 -3.36 -5.11
N ILE A 85 -10.60 -3.09 -5.50
CA ILE A 85 -11.52 -2.22 -4.76
C ILE A 85 -12.11 -3.01 -3.61
N ILE A 86 -12.26 -2.38 -2.45
CA ILE A 86 -12.88 -3.03 -1.31
C ILE A 86 -14.41 -3.08 -1.46
N PRO A 87 -15.08 -4.20 -1.17
CA PRO A 87 -16.54 -4.29 -1.33
C PRO A 87 -17.32 -3.26 -0.50
N GLY A 88 -16.83 -2.93 0.71
CA GLY A 88 -17.44 -1.96 1.62
C GLY A 88 -17.19 -0.49 1.24
N ASP A 89 -16.22 -0.22 0.38
CA ASP A 89 -15.82 1.12 -0.04
C ASP A 89 -15.42 1.13 -1.52
N ARG A 90 -16.30 1.69 -2.36
CA ARG A 90 -16.19 1.63 -3.82
C ARG A 90 -15.11 2.54 -4.40
N VAL A 91 -14.44 3.36 -3.58
CA VAL A 91 -13.45 4.33 -4.07
C VAL A 91 -12.04 4.07 -3.56
N THR A 92 -11.85 3.16 -2.59
CA THR A 92 -10.53 2.83 -2.05
C THR A 92 -9.98 1.51 -2.57
N TYR A 93 -8.66 1.48 -2.75
CA TYR A 93 -7.91 0.34 -3.24
C TYR A 93 -7.06 -0.31 -2.16
N MET A 94 -6.96 -1.63 -2.20
CA MET A 94 -5.99 -2.41 -1.43
C MET A 94 -5.19 -3.33 -2.36
N PRO A 95 -3.96 -3.75 -1.97
CA PRO A 95 -3.26 -4.80 -2.69
C PRO A 95 -4.14 -6.05 -2.84
N SER A 96 -4.14 -6.65 -4.01
CA SER A 96 -4.86 -7.88 -4.29
C SER A 96 -4.15 -9.07 -3.63
N PRO A 97 -4.85 -9.87 -2.80
CA PRO A 97 -4.33 -11.15 -2.32
C PRO A 97 -3.96 -12.09 -3.48
N SER A 98 -4.70 -11.99 -4.59
CA SER A 98 -4.51 -12.78 -5.81
C SER A 98 -3.47 -12.21 -6.78
N SER A 99 -2.70 -11.19 -6.36
CA SER A 99 -1.70 -10.56 -7.24
C SER A 99 -0.62 -11.52 -7.73
N HIS A 100 -0.39 -12.63 -7.03
CA HIS A 100 0.56 -13.68 -7.41
C HIS A 100 0.28 -14.33 -8.79
N ILE A 101 -0.95 -14.19 -9.33
CA ILE A 101 -1.27 -14.59 -10.71
C ILE A 101 -0.39 -13.84 -11.71
N ASN A 102 0.01 -12.61 -11.40
CA ASN A 102 1.02 -11.86 -12.13
C ASN A 102 2.41 -12.21 -11.59
N THR A 103 3.22 -12.87 -12.42
CA THR A 103 4.57 -13.32 -12.04
C THR A 103 5.53 -12.19 -11.67
N ASN A 104 5.26 -10.96 -12.14
CA ASN A 104 6.04 -9.76 -11.83
C ASN A 104 5.45 -8.91 -10.70
N HIS A 105 4.43 -9.40 -9.99
CA HIS A 105 3.67 -8.59 -9.03
C HIS A 105 4.56 -7.91 -7.98
N SER A 106 5.53 -8.63 -7.41
CA SER A 106 6.43 -8.09 -6.38
C SER A 106 7.25 -6.91 -6.91
N GLN A 107 7.81 -7.04 -8.12
CA GLN A 107 8.58 -5.97 -8.76
C GLN A 107 7.69 -4.78 -9.14
N TYR A 108 6.46 -5.04 -9.58
CA TYR A 108 5.48 -3.99 -9.85
C TYR A 108 5.07 -3.25 -8.58
N PHE A 109 4.82 -3.93 -7.46
CA PHE A 109 4.55 -3.25 -6.19
C PHE A 109 5.71 -2.36 -5.77
N LYS A 110 6.96 -2.83 -5.89
CA LYS A 110 8.13 -1.99 -5.62
C LYS A 110 8.21 -0.78 -6.53
N PHE A 111 7.96 -0.96 -7.83
CA PHE A 111 7.91 0.15 -8.78
C PHE A 111 6.82 1.16 -8.44
N ILE A 112 5.62 0.69 -8.09
CA ILE A 112 4.50 1.54 -7.69
C ILE A 112 4.84 2.31 -6.40
N GLY A 113 5.44 1.66 -5.41
CA GLY A 113 5.94 2.32 -4.20
C GLY A 113 6.90 3.47 -4.51
N ARG A 114 7.83 3.25 -5.46
CA ARG A 114 8.73 4.30 -5.96
C ARG A 114 7.94 5.42 -6.66
N ILE A 115 6.98 5.13 -7.53
CA ILE A 115 6.18 6.17 -8.19
C ILE A 115 5.40 7.00 -7.17
N THR A 116 4.77 6.37 -6.18
CA THR A 116 4.01 7.05 -5.14
C THR A 116 4.90 7.96 -4.29
N ALA A 117 6.04 7.45 -3.82
CA ALA A 117 7.01 8.28 -3.11
C ALA A 117 7.59 9.40 -3.99
N LYS A 118 7.82 9.13 -5.27
CA LYS A 118 8.30 10.11 -6.25
C LYS A 118 7.29 11.22 -6.49
N ALA A 119 6.00 10.92 -6.58
CA ALA A 119 4.94 11.94 -6.68
C ALA A 119 4.98 12.89 -5.47
N ILE A 120 5.05 12.35 -4.26
CA ILE A 120 5.21 13.14 -3.04
C ILE A 120 6.49 13.98 -3.11
N PHE A 121 7.62 13.39 -3.49
CA PHE A 121 8.93 14.05 -3.59
C PHE A 121 8.92 15.25 -4.57
N ASP A 122 8.23 15.09 -5.70
CA ASP A 122 8.08 16.10 -6.76
C ASP A 122 6.94 17.09 -6.50
N ASN A 123 6.24 16.97 -5.37
CA ASN A 123 5.07 17.77 -5.02
C ASN A 123 3.98 17.68 -6.11
N LYS A 124 3.67 16.45 -6.52
CA LYS A 124 2.60 16.08 -7.45
C LYS A 124 1.58 15.20 -6.75
N TYR A 125 0.33 15.37 -7.11
CA TYR A 125 -0.76 14.57 -6.61
C TYR A 125 -1.04 13.39 -7.54
N MET A 126 -1.41 12.27 -6.96
CA MET A 126 -1.93 11.10 -7.64
C MET A 126 -3.39 10.95 -7.25
N ASN A 127 -4.30 10.96 -8.23
CA ASN A 127 -5.72 10.75 -7.96
C ASN A 127 -6.00 9.27 -7.66
N CYS A 128 -5.56 8.82 -6.49
CA CYS A 128 -5.77 7.48 -5.98
C CYS A 128 -5.98 7.51 -4.47
N TYR A 129 -6.78 6.57 -3.99
CA TYR A 129 -7.16 6.46 -2.59
C TYR A 129 -6.92 5.02 -2.16
N PHE A 130 -6.02 4.83 -1.21
CA PHE A 130 -5.79 3.52 -0.61
C PHE A 130 -6.65 3.35 0.64
N THR A 131 -6.73 2.13 1.15
CA THR A 131 -7.37 1.90 2.44
C THR A 131 -6.58 2.52 3.59
N ARG A 132 -7.30 2.86 4.66
CA ARG A 132 -6.72 3.30 5.92
C ARG A 132 -5.63 2.35 6.43
N SER A 133 -5.88 1.04 6.37
CA SER A 133 -4.90 0.03 6.77
C SER A 133 -3.63 0.09 5.93
N PHE A 134 -3.72 0.37 4.63
CA PHE A 134 -2.55 0.49 3.76
C PHE A 134 -1.72 1.74 4.08
N TYR A 135 -2.36 2.90 4.32
CA TYR A 135 -1.65 4.09 4.80
C TYR A 135 -0.94 3.85 6.13
N LYS A 136 -1.58 3.16 7.09
CA LYS A 136 -0.94 2.77 8.35
C LYS A 136 0.31 1.92 8.14
N ASN A 137 0.28 0.99 7.19
CA ASN A 137 1.47 0.18 6.84
C ASN A 137 2.62 1.06 6.30
N ILE A 138 2.33 2.07 5.48
CA ILE A 138 3.34 3.05 4.99
C ILE A 138 3.93 3.88 6.14
N LEU A 139 3.16 4.16 7.18
CA LEU A 139 3.63 4.92 8.34
C LEU A 139 4.32 4.03 9.39
N GLY A 140 4.19 2.71 9.27
CA GLY A 140 4.64 1.75 10.28
C GLY A 140 3.75 1.73 11.53
N ILE A 141 2.50 2.17 11.40
CA ILE A 141 1.48 2.17 12.46
C ILE A 141 0.77 0.81 12.46
N PRO A 142 0.63 0.14 13.62
CA PRO A 142 -0.17 -1.08 13.71
C PRO A 142 -1.63 -0.86 13.31
N VAL A 143 -2.18 -1.82 12.56
CA VAL A 143 -3.62 -1.84 12.29
C VAL A 143 -4.41 -2.20 13.54
N CYS A 144 -5.67 -1.78 13.59
CA CYS A 144 -6.57 -2.06 14.70
C CYS A 144 -7.95 -2.50 14.20
N TYR A 145 -8.80 -2.96 15.13
CA TYR A 145 -10.12 -3.50 14.80
C TYR A 145 -11.01 -2.51 14.04
N THR A 146 -10.89 -1.20 14.25
CA THR A 146 -11.67 -0.20 13.49
C THR A 146 -11.30 -0.17 12.01
N ASP A 147 -10.09 -0.57 11.63
CA ASP A 147 -9.70 -0.67 10.22
C ASP A 147 -10.39 -1.84 9.51
N MET A 148 -10.96 -2.78 10.27
CA MET A 148 -11.73 -3.90 9.72
C MET A 148 -13.09 -3.48 9.18
N GLU A 149 -13.66 -2.36 9.66
CA GLU A 149 -15.03 -1.96 9.34
C GLU A 149 -15.25 -1.77 7.83
N SER A 150 -14.29 -1.17 7.13
CA SER A 150 -14.38 -0.99 5.67
C SER A 150 -14.07 -2.26 4.89
N VAL A 151 -13.26 -3.17 5.45
CA VAL A 151 -12.78 -4.38 4.78
C VAL A 151 -13.77 -5.55 4.92
N ASP A 152 -14.16 -5.85 6.16
CA ASP A 152 -15.09 -6.92 6.51
C ASP A 152 -15.96 -6.47 7.71
N LEU A 153 -17.12 -5.90 7.39
CA LEU A 153 -18.09 -5.42 8.37
C LEU A 153 -18.56 -6.51 9.34
N GLN A 154 -18.62 -7.78 8.91
CA GLN A 154 -19.07 -8.88 9.77
C GLN A 154 -17.98 -9.26 10.76
N CYS A 155 -16.72 -9.34 10.30
CA CYS A 155 -15.57 -9.53 11.19
C CYS A 155 -15.48 -8.37 12.20
N TYR A 156 -15.59 -7.13 11.75
CA TYR A 156 -15.60 -5.96 12.63
C TYR A 156 -16.64 -6.07 13.75
N LYS A 157 -17.90 -6.39 13.42
CA LYS A 157 -18.98 -6.56 14.42
C LYS A 157 -18.65 -7.66 15.43
N LYS A 158 -18.08 -8.78 14.99
CA LYS A 158 -17.64 -9.85 15.88
C LYS A 158 -16.54 -9.38 16.83
N LEU A 159 -15.53 -8.66 16.33
CA LEU A 159 -14.44 -8.12 17.16
C LEU A 159 -14.96 -7.10 18.19
N VAL A 160 -15.89 -6.23 17.79
CA VAL A 160 -16.54 -5.28 18.71
C VAL A 160 -17.34 -6.01 19.80
N MET A 161 -18.06 -7.08 19.44
CA MET A 161 -18.77 -7.90 20.41
C MET A 161 -17.81 -8.55 21.42
N LEU A 162 -16.66 -9.08 20.98
CA LEU A 162 -15.65 -9.63 21.89
C LEU A 162 -15.06 -8.56 22.83
N LEU A 163 -14.87 -7.33 22.33
CA LEU A 163 -14.38 -6.22 23.16
C LEU A 163 -15.38 -5.81 24.24
N GLN A 164 -16.65 -5.71 23.89
CA GLN A 164 -17.70 -5.12 24.74
C GLN A 164 -18.30 -6.09 25.75
N ASN A 165 -18.11 -7.39 25.56
CA ASN A 165 -18.73 -8.42 26.39
C ASN A 165 -17.69 -9.25 27.15
N ASP A 166 -18.13 -9.85 28.24
CA ASP A 166 -17.41 -10.90 28.96
C ASP A 166 -17.46 -12.18 28.11
N ILE A 167 -16.32 -12.62 27.58
CA ILE A 167 -16.30 -13.73 26.62
C ILE A 167 -16.49 -15.09 27.29
N GLU A 168 -16.24 -15.21 28.59
CA GLU A 168 -16.47 -16.44 29.34
C GLU A 168 -17.97 -16.74 29.49
N GLN A 169 -18.82 -15.71 29.34
CA GLN A 169 -20.27 -15.84 29.36
C GLN A 169 -20.86 -16.17 27.98
N LEU A 170 -20.07 -16.10 26.90
CA LEU A 170 -20.57 -16.18 25.54
C LEU A 170 -20.58 -17.60 24.93
N ASP A 171 -20.16 -18.63 25.66
CA ASP A 171 -20.05 -20.03 25.18
C ASP A 171 -19.39 -20.12 23.79
N LEU A 172 -18.30 -19.38 23.63
CA LEU A 172 -17.52 -19.31 22.39
C LEU A 172 -16.25 -20.14 22.55
N ASP A 173 -16.13 -21.21 21.76
CA ASP A 173 -14.91 -22.02 21.67
C ASP A 173 -13.83 -21.32 20.82
N LEU A 174 -13.40 -20.14 21.26
CA LEU A 174 -12.36 -19.36 20.59
C LEU A 174 -10.98 -19.81 21.04
N THR A 175 -10.12 -20.08 20.07
CA THR A 175 -8.69 -20.30 20.27
C THR A 175 -7.88 -19.27 19.48
N PHE A 176 -6.58 -19.18 19.72
CA PHE A 176 -5.69 -18.31 18.94
C PHE A 176 -5.38 -18.88 17.54
N SER A 177 -6.43 -19.26 16.81
CA SER A 177 -6.38 -19.72 15.44
C SER A 177 -7.57 -19.20 14.63
N LEU A 178 -7.45 -19.23 13.30
CA LEU A 178 -8.51 -18.85 12.37
C LEU A 178 -8.74 -19.95 11.34
N ASP A 179 -10.00 -20.28 11.10
CA ASP A 179 -10.37 -21.09 9.95
C ASP A 179 -10.33 -20.24 8.68
N ALA A 180 -9.57 -20.72 7.69
CA ALA A 180 -9.49 -20.17 6.36
C ALA A 180 -9.88 -21.25 5.35
N SER A 181 -10.67 -20.88 4.34
CA SER A 181 -10.92 -21.74 3.19
C SER A 181 -10.14 -21.20 2.01
N GLU A 182 -9.11 -21.92 1.59
CA GLU A 182 -8.33 -21.62 0.38
C GLU A 182 -8.61 -22.71 -0.66
N PHE A 183 -9.19 -22.34 -1.81
CA PHE A 183 -9.51 -23.26 -2.91
C PHE A 183 -10.38 -24.47 -2.52
N GLY A 184 -11.22 -24.33 -1.50
CA GLY A 184 -12.10 -25.41 -1.00
C GLY A 184 -11.42 -26.32 0.04
N GLU A 185 -10.15 -26.11 0.36
CA GLU A 185 -9.48 -26.76 1.48
C GLU A 185 -9.62 -25.91 2.74
N ASN A 186 -10.03 -26.54 3.84
CA ASN A 186 -10.03 -25.90 5.15
C ASN A 186 -8.63 -25.94 5.73
N LYS A 187 -8.13 -24.76 6.07
CA LYS A 187 -6.82 -24.54 6.65
C LYS A 187 -6.98 -23.78 7.96
N VAL A 188 -6.23 -24.21 8.97
CA VAL A 188 -6.16 -23.50 10.25
C VAL A 188 -4.93 -22.60 10.22
N ILE A 189 -5.14 -21.30 10.42
CA ILE A 189 -4.07 -20.32 10.56
C ILE A 189 -3.82 -20.10 12.04
N GLU A 190 -2.65 -20.53 12.50
CA GLU A 190 -2.18 -20.32 13.87
C GLU A 190 -1.78 -18.85 14.06
N LEU A 191 -2.46 -18.11 14.93
CA LEU A 191 -2.15 -16.69 15.20
C LEU A 191 -0.88 -16.52 16.04
N LEU A 192 -0.53 -17.57 16.78
CA LEU A 192 0.69 -17.70 17.57
C LEU A 192 1.11 -19.18 17.57
N PRO A 193 2.35 -19.52 17.97
CA PRO A 193 2.79 -20.91 18.01
C PRO A 193 1.89 -21.79 18.90
N ASN A 194 1.27 -22.83 18.31
CA ASN A 194 0.26 -23.70 18.94
C ASN A 194 -1.01 -22.96 19.41
N GLY A 195 -1.42 -21.91 18.72
CA GLY A 195 -2.57 -21.07 19.07
C GLY A 195 -3.91 -21.80 19.11
N SER A 196 -4.10 -22.85 18.31
CA SER A 196 -5.25 -23.76 18.36
C SER A 196 -5.44 -24.44 19.71
N ARG A 197 -4.40 -24.47 20.57
CA ARG A 197 -4.45 -25.02 21.93
C ARG A 197 -4.61 -23.96 23.01
N ILE A 198 -4.56 -22.67 22.65
CA ILE A 198 -4.67 -21.56 23.59
C ILE A 198 -6.07 -20.99 23.48
N VAL A 199 -6.85 -21.14 24.55
CA VAL A 199 -8.22 -20.60 24.64
C VAL A 199 -8.18 -19.09 24.83
N VAL A 200 -9.11 -18.39 24.18
CA VAL A 200 -9.29 -16.95 24.37
C VAL A 200 -10.07 -16.72 25.67
N THR A 201 -9.51 -15.88 26.55
CA THR A 201 -10.03 -15.49 27.88
C THR A 201 -10.16 -13.98 27.96
N ASN A 202 -10.83 -13.44 28.98
CA ASN A 202 -10.96 -11.99 29.10
C ASN A 202 -9.61 -11.28 29.25
N GLU A 203 -8.62 -11.94 29.84
CA GLU A 203 -7.26 -11.43 30.02
C GLU A 203 -6.51 -11.32 28.69
N ASN A 204 -6.75 -12.26 27.75
CA ASN A 204 -5.97 -12.36 26.52
C ASN A 204 -6.74 -11.93 25.25
N LYS A 205 -8.04 -11.60 25.35
CA LYS A 205 -8.89 -11.24 24.19
C LYS A 205 -8.38 -10.06 23.38
N TYR A 206 -7.74 -9.07 24.02
CA TYR A 206 -7.17 -7.92 23.32
C TYR A 206 -6.03 -8.33 22.37
N GLU A 207 -5.20 -9.28 22.81
CA GLU A 207 -4.12 -9.84 21.99
C GLU A 207 -4.69 -10.69 20.85
N TYR A 208 -5.71 -11.50 21.13
CA TYR A 208 -6.44 -12.25 20.10
C TYR A 208 -6.96 -11.31 19.00
N ILE A 209 -7.68 -10.25 19.39
CA ILE A 209 -8.24 -9.27 18.45
C ILE A 209 -7.12 -8.60 17.63
N ARG A 210 -6.02 -8.22 18.27
CA ARG A 210 -4.87 -7.61 17.58
C ARG A 210 -4.30 -8.55 16.52
N LEU A 211 -4.11 -9.84 16.85
CA LEU A 211 -3.58 -10.84 15.94
C LEU A 211 -4.56 -11.16 14.80
N VAL A 212 -5.86 -11.25 15.08
CA VAL A 212 -6.89 -11.42 14.05
C VAL A 212 -6.88 -10.25 13.07
N CYS A 213 -6.78 -9.01 13.56
CA CYS A 213 -6.69 -7.82 12.72
C CYS A 213 -5.45 -7.86 11.84
N GLN A 214 -4.29 -8.20 12.43
CA GLN A 214 -3.03 -8.32 11.69
C GLN A 214 -3.14 -9.37 10.57
N GLU A 215 -3.69 -10.54 10.87
CA GLU A 215 -3.78 -11.63 9.89
C GLU A 215 -4.78 -11.30 8.77
N LYS A 216 -5.98 -10.85 9.12
CA LYS A 216 -7.04 -10.56 8.14
C LYS A 216 -6.75 -9.33 7.27
N LEU A 217 -6.08 -8.30 7.80
CA LEU A 217 -5.80 -7.06 7.06
C LEU A 217 -4.46 -7.10 6.32
N ILE A 218 -3.48 -7.87 6.80
CA ILE A 218 -2.10 -7.83 6.29
C ILE A 218 -1.61 -9.20 5.84
N GLY A 219 -2.06 -10.31 6.45
CA GLY A 219 -1.52 -11.66 6.25
C GLY A 219 -1.34 -12.04 4.78
N CYS A 220 -2.43 -11.99 4.00
CA CYS A 220 -2.43 -12.39 2.57
C CYS A 220 -1.80 -11.35 1.61
N ILE A 221 -1.45 -10.17 2.11
CA ILE A 221 -0.86 -9.09 1.30
C ILE A 221 0.49 -8.60 1.82
N LYS A 222 1.09 -9.32 2.78
CA LYS A 222 2.33 -8.91 3.45
C LYS A 222 3.50 -8.76 2.46
N GLN A 223 3.63 -9.66 1.50
CA GLN A 223 4.68 -9.60 0.48
C GLN A 223 4.52 -8.37 -0.44
N GLN A 224 3.28 -8.08 -0.81
CA GLN A 224 2.89 -6.94 -1.65
C GLN A 224 3.19 -5.63 -0.93
N ILE A 225 2.77 -5.52 0.34
CA ILE A 225 3.07 -4.39 1.21
C ILE A 225 4.58 -4.21 1.33
N ASN A 226 5.33 -5.25 1.70
CA ASN A 226 6.78 -5.13 1.85
C ASN A 226 7.46 -4.67 0.56
N SER A 227 7.07 -5.24 -0.59
CA SER A 227 7.60 -4.82 -1.89
C SER A 227 7.31 -3.33 -2.17
N PHE A 228 6.08 -2.89 -1.93
CA PHE A 228 5.70 -1.47 -2.05
C PHE A 228 6.53 -0.59 -1.11
N LEU A 229 6.64 -0.98 0.16
CA LEU A 229 7.38 -0.22 1.18
C LEU A 229 8.86 -0.11 0.85
N ASP A 230 9.48 -1.17 0.34
CA ASP A 230 10.87 -1.16 -0.14
C ASP A 230 11.06 -0.09 -1.22
N GLY A 231 10.13 0.00 -2.17
CA GLY A 231 10.18 1.02 -3.21
C GLY A 231 9.87 2.43 -2.70
N PHE A 232 8.91 2.56 -1.78
CA PHE A 232 8.52 3.84 -1.21
C PHE A 232 9.68 4.45 -0.39
N TYR A 233 10.31 3.64 0.46
CA TYR A 233 11.39 4.07 1.33
C TYR A 233 12.73 4.28 0.64
N ASP A 234 12.93 3.77 -0.58
CA ASP A 234 14.08 4.11 -1.43
C ASP A 234 14.15 5.64 -1.67
N ILE A 235 13.00 6.31 -1.74
CA ILE A 235 12.91 7.75 -2.09
C ILE A 235 12.64 8.61 -0.86
N ILE A 236 11.68 8.22 -0.01
CA ILE A 236 11.31 8.97 1.19
C ILE A 236 11.64 8.14 2.42
N PRO A 237 12.60 8.57 3.26
CA PRO A 237 12.94 7.84 4.47
C PRO A 237 11.73 7.62 5.38
N LYS A 238 11.59 6.41 5.95
CA LYS A 238 10.50 6.07 6.88
C LYS A 238 10.39 7.07 8.04
N SER A 239 11.52 7.45 8.63
CA SER A 239 11.57 8.42 9.74
C SER A 239 10.98 9.79 9.37
N LEU A 240 11.00 10.15 8.08
CA LEU A 240 10.50 11.43 7.61
C LEU A 240 8.99 11.38 7.30
N ILE A 241 8.49 10.26 6.75
CA ILE A 241 7.06 10.11 6.46
C ILE A 241 6.22 9.80 7.71
N SER A 242 6.81 9.12 8.71
CA SER A 242 6.11 8.74 9.95
C SER A 242 5.69 9.91 10.86
N ILE A 243 5.95 11.16 10.47
CA ILE A 243 5.43 12.34 11.17
C ILE A 243 3.94 12.57 10.93
N PHE A 244 3.40 11.98 9.86
CA PHE A 244 2.00 12.11 9.47
C PHE A 244 1.16 10.99 10.09
N ASN A 245 -0.13 11.28 10.30
CA ASN A 245 -1.14 10.23 10.45
C ASN A 245 -1.66 9.75 9.07
N GLU A 246 -2.51 8.72 9.08
CA GLU A 246 -3.02 8.11 7.87
C GLU A 246 -3.89 9.04 7.00
N GLN A 247 -4.64 9.95 7.61
CA GLN A 247 -5.47 10.93 6.87
C GLN A 247 -4.60 12.02 6.25
N GLU A 248 -3.57 12.46 6.97
CA GLU A 248 -2.60 13.43 6.46
C GLU A 248 -1.76 12.83 5.31
N LEU A 249 -1.40 11.55 5.40
CA LEU A 249 -0.70 10.85 4.33
C LEU A 249 -1.57 10.70 3.08
N GLU A 250 -2.86 10.40 3.25
CA GLU A 250 -3.82 10.40 2.14
C GLU A 250 -3.83 11.75 1.43
N LEU A 251 -4.07 12.84 2.17
CA LEU A 251 -4.07 14.21 1.62
C LEU A 251 -2.73 14.58 0.98
N LEU A 252 -1.62 14.10 1.51
CA LEU A 252 -0.30 14.34 0.93
C LEU A 252 -0.13 13.68 -0.45
N ILE A 253 -0.79 12.54 -0.70
CA ILE A 253 -0.75 11.79 -1.95
C ILE A 253 -1.80 12.31 -2.94
N SER A 254 -3.05 12.48 -2.51
CA SER A 254 -4.19 12.79 -3.38
C SER A 254 -4.47 14.28 -3.57
N GLY A 255 -4.01 15.12 -2.64
CA GLY A 255 -4.15 16.58 -2.68
C GLY A 255 -5.28 17.13 -1.84
#